data_AF-A0A8T4HYJ4-F1
#
_entry.id   AF-A0A8T4HYJ4-F1
#
_cell.length_a   1.000
_cell.length_b   1.000
_cell.length_c   1.000
_cell.angle_alpha   90.00
_cell.angle_beta   90.00
_cell.angle_gamma   90.00
#
_symmetry.space_group_name_H-M   'P 1'
#
loop_
_entity.id
_entity.type
_entity.pdbx_description
1 polymer ?
#
loop_
_entity_poly.entity_id
_entity_poly.type
_entity_poly.pdbx_seq_one_letter_code
_entity_poly.pdbx_strand_id
1 'polypeptide(L)'
;NPPETRMLRFAYTARSPGAAARSANAFAAAYLDNREKDATTRVASMVESYEKQRAPLTKERDRLAEEIASSGKEGALDGTLSAHSSVVNRIAEINGSISDLRAEDTTPGRVVTEATPPGAPAGPGLPLMVGLGAAVGIGLGLLAAWVRLVFDPAVRTPGDVVRALHAPVLGTLPRRGRGGGHGPGKQKGAARRGRSRSLLADGRLAEEYRSVAFRLAYDETFARRRRVLVVPPRGGIDTALAASVNLSASFAEMGKEVLLLEADLRTPSL
;
A
#
# COMPACT_ATOMS: atom_id res chain seq x y z
N ASN A 1 13.77 -29.56 14.47
CA ASN A 1 13.52 -30.70 13.56
C ASN A 1 14.59 -31.73 13.79
N PRO A 2 14.23 -32.98 14.17
CA PRO A 2 15.23 -34.03 14.32
C PRO A 2 15.82 -34.44 12.95
N PRO A 3 17.01 -35.06 12.91
CA PRO A 3 17.82 -35.20 11.69
C PRO A 3 17.42 -36.37 10.77
N GLU A 4 16.41 -37.16 11.12
CA GLU A 4 16.11 -38.47 10.52
C GLU A 4 14.60 -38.58 10.21
N THR A 5 14.04 -37.67 9.40
CA THR A 5 12.64 -37.80 9.02
C THR A 5 12.45 -37.52 7.54
N ARG A 6 12.23 -38.60 6.78
CA ARG A 6 11.80 -38.61 5.36
C ARG A 6 10.36 -38.11 5.18
N MET A 7 9.91 -37.15 6.00
CA MET A 7 8.56 -36.59 5.95
C MET A 7 8.60 -35.27 5.20
N LEU A 8 7.83 -35.21 4.11
CA LEU A 8 7.54 -33.99 3.38
C LEU A 8 6.20 -33.43 3.86
N ARG A 9 6.17 -32.13 4.15
CA ARG A 9 4.94 -31.43 4.50
C ARG A 9 4.52 -30.55 3.34
N PHE A 10 3.36 -30.85 2.76
CA PHE A 10 2.72 -30.00 1.76
C PHE A 10 1.69 -29.10 2.43
N ALA A 11 1.69 -27.82 2.07
CA ALA A 11 0.71 -26.84 2.53
C ALA A 11 0.26 -25.99 1.34
N TYR A 12 -1.02 -25.67 1.28
CA TYR A 12 -1.61 -24.88 0.21
C TYR A 12 -2.57 -23.83 0.77
N THR A 13 -2.47 -22.61 0.27
CA THR A 13 -3.33 -21.49 0.67
C THR A 13 -4.36 -21.22 -0.42
N ALA A 14 -5.64 -21.24 -0.07
CA ALA A 14 -6.74 -20.98 -0.99
C ALA A 14 -7.80 -20.06 -0.34
N ARG A 15 -8.71 -19.52 -1.17
CA ARG A 15 -9.82 -18.67 -0.73
C ARG A 15 -10.86 -19.40 0.13
N SER A 16 -10.92 -20.74 0.06
CA SER A 16 -11.83 -21.55 0.87
C SER A 16 -11.09 -22.71 1.55
N PRO A 17 -11.50 -23.09 2.78
CA PRO A 17 -10.90 -24.21 3.51
C PRO A 17 -10.90 -25.52 2.72
N GLY A 18 -12.02 -25.81 2.03
CA GLY A 18 -12.16 -27.01 1.22
C GLY A 18 -11.24 -27.03 0.00
N ALA A 19 -11.02 -25.88 -0.66
CA ALA A 19 -10.06 -25.80 -1.75
C ALA A 19 -8.63 -26.01 -1.26
N ALA A 20 -8.27 -25.44 -0.10
CA ALA A 20 -6.93 -25.60 0.48
C ALA A 20 -6.60 -27.07 0.75
N ALA A 21 -7.52 -27.79 1.40
CA ALA A 21 -7.37 -29.22 1.69
C ALA A 21 -7.26 -30.06 0.41
N ARG A 22 -8.18 -29.88 -0.54
CA ARG A 22 -8.17 -30.64 -1.81
C ARG A 22 -6.89 -30.41 -2.60
N SER A 23 -6.41 -29.17 -2.70
CA SER A 23 -5.19 -28.86 -3.43
C SER A 23 -3.95 -29.45 -2.77
N ALA A 24 -3.85 -29.41 -1.44
CA ALA A 24 -2.73 -30.04 -0.72
C ALA A 24 -2.71 -31.56 -0.91
N ASN A 25 -3.87 -32.23 -0.82
CA ASN A 25 -3.98 -33.67 -1.05
C ASN A 25 -3.70 -34.05 -2.51
N ALA A 26 -4.24 -33.29 -3.46
CA ALA A 26 -3.98 -33.50 -4.89
C ALA A 26 -2.49 -33.35 -5.21
N PHE A 27 -1.81 -32.37 -4.60
CA PHE A 27 -0.37 -32.20 -4.79
C PHE A 27 0.43 -33.37 -4.20
N ALA A 28 0.08 -33.84 -3.00
CA ALA A 28 0.73 -35.00 -2.39
C ALA A 28 0.57 -36.26 -3.27
N ALA A 29 -0.63 -36.49 -3.81
CA ALA A 29 -0.90 -37.61 -4.70
C ALA A 29 -0.11 -37.50 -6.02
N ALA A 30 -0.13 -36.32 -6.66
CA ALA A 30 0.63 -36.08 -7.89
C ALA A 30 2.15 -36.22 -7.68
N TYR A 31 2.65 -35.82 -6.52
CA TYR A 31 4.06 -35.98 -6.16
C TYR A 31 4.46 -37.46 -6.07
N LEU A 32 3.64 -38.29 -5.41
CA LEU A 32 3.89 -39.73 -5.30
C LEU A 32 3.83 -40.42 -6.67
N ASP A 33 2.82 -40.10 -7.48
CA ASP A 33 2.68 -40.62 -8.85
C ASP A 33 3.89 -40.24 -9.73
N ASN A 34 4.35 -38.99 -9.64
CA ASN A 34 5.55 -38.56 -10.36
C ASN A 34 6.82 -39.29 -9.86
N ARG A 35 6.97 -39.49 -8.55
CA ARG A 35 8.11 -40.22 -8.00
C ARG A 35 8.15 -41.69 -8.43
N GLU A 36 6.99 -42.33 -8.50
CA GLU A 36 6.88 -43.71 -8.95
C GLU A 36 7.24 -43.84 -10.43
N LYS A 37 6.70 -42.95 -11.27
CA LYS A 37 7.04 -42.86 -12.69
C LYS A 37 8.53 -42.58 -12.91
N ASP A 38 9.11 -41.65 -12.16
CA ASP A 38 10.53 -41.34 -12.26
C ASP A 38 11.41 -42.52 -11.81
N ALA A 39 11.03 -43.24 -10.76
CA ALA A 39 11.77 -44.41 -10.28
C ALA A 39 11.73 -45.55 -11.31
N THR A 40 10.52 -45.91 -11.77
CA THR A 40 10.30 -46.98 -12.75
C THR A 40 10.95 -46.67 -14.10
N THR A 41 10.81 -45.44 -14.60
CA THR A 41 11.44 -45.00 -15.86
C THR A 41 12.96 -45.04 -15.78
N ARG A 42 13.53 -44.60 -14.65
CA ARG A 42 14.99 -44.67 -14.44
C ARG A 42 15.49 -46.10 -14.44
N VAL A 43 14.86 -47.00 -13.68
CA VAL A 43 15.23 -48.43 -13.67
C VAL A 43 15.11 -49.02 -15.08
N ALA A 44 14.00 -48.77 -15.78
CA ALA A 44 13.79 -49.26 -17.14
C ALA A 44 14.89 -48.76 -18.11
N SER A 45 15.23 -47.47 -18.06
CA SER A 45 16.27 -46.89 -18.93
C SER A 45 17.67 -47.45 -18.63
N MET A 46 17.98 -47.72 -17.36
CA MET A 46 19.26 -48.32 -16.95
C MET A 46 19.35 -49.77 -17.39
N VAL A 47 18.27 -50.54 -17.22
CA VAL A 47 18.18 -51.93 -17.70
C VAL A 47 18.34 -51.97 -19.22
N GLU A 48 17.66 -51.10 -19.96
CA GLU A 48 17.80 -51.01 -21.43
C GLU A 48 19.25 -50.68 -21.85
N SER A 49 19.91 -49.76 -21.14
CA SER A 49 21.33 -49.44 -21.37
C SER A 49 22.24 -50.66 -21.17
N TYR A 50 22.03 -51.43 -20.09
CA TYR A 50 22.78 -52.66 -19.84
C TYR A 50 22.48 -53.75 -20.85
N GLU A 51 21.23 -53.90 -21.30
CA GLU A 51 20.87 -54.85 -22.35
C GLU A 51 21.55 -54.50 -23.69
N LYS A 52 21.63 -53.21 -24.04
CA LYS A 52 22.37 -52.72 -25.22
C LYS A 52 23.88 -52.99 -25.11
N GLN A 53 24.47 -52.89 -23.91
CA GLN A 53 25.88 -53.22 -23.69
C GLN A 53 26.14 -54.74 -23.72
N ARG A 54 25.19 -55.55 -23.24
CA ARG A 54 25.29 -57.01 -23.24
C ARG A 54 25.21 -57.60 -24.65
N ALA A 55 24.36 -57.05 -25.51
CA ALA A 55 24.11 -57.58 -26.86
C ALA A 55 25.38 -57.80 -27.73
N PRO A 56 26.31 -56.84 -27.89
CA PRO A 56 27.54 -57.06 -28.65
C PRO A 56 28.46 -58.09 -27.98
N LEU A 57 28.55 -58.10 -26.65
CA LEU A 57 29.36 -59.07 -25.91
C LEU A 57 28.83 -60.49 -26.09
N THR A 58 27.51 -60.69 -26.15
CA THR A 58 26.91 -61.99 -26.46
C THR A 58 27.32 -62.47 -27.86
N LYS A 59 27.29 -61.58 -28.86
CA LYS A 59 27.74 -61.92 -30.23
C LYS A 59 29.23 -62.26 -30.27
N GLU A 60 30.05 -61.53 -29.53
CA GLU A 60 31.49 -61.76 -29.44
C GLU A 60 31.81 -63.09 -28.74
N ARG A 61 31.11 -63.40 -27.63
CA ARG A 61 31.16 -64.71 -26.97
C ARG A 61 30.86 -65.83 -27.95
N ASP A 62 29.77 -65.72 -28.70
CA ASP A 62 29.32 -66.77 -29.63
C ASP A 62 30.33 -66.99 -30.75
N ARG A 63 30.88 -65.91 -31.31
CA ARG A 63 31.94 -65.97 -32.31
C ARG A 63 33.20 -66.66 -31.78
N LEU A 64 33.67 -66.28 -30.57
CA LEU A 64 34.83 -66.89 -29.94
C LEU A 64 34.58 -68.37 -29.62
N ALA A 65 33.36 -68.73 -29.19
CA ALA A 65 32.99 -70.12 -28.94
C ALA A 65 33.04 -70.98 -30.22
N GLU A 66 32.59 -70.44 -31.36
CA GLU A 66 32.66 -71.11 -32.66
C GLU A 66 34.11 -71.25 -33.18
N GLU A 67 34.96 -70.25 -32.95
CA GLU A 67 36.39 -70.29 -33.28
C GLU A 67 37.15 -71.34 -32.44
N ILE A 68 36.83 -71.43 -31.14
CA ILE A 68 37.36 -72.47 -30.25
C ILE A 68 36.89 -73.87 -30.70
N ALA A 69 35.62 -74.01 -31.12
CA ALA A 69 35.08 -75.28 -31.59
C ALA A 69 35.71 -75.76 -32.90
N SER A 70 36.04 -74.84 -33.81
CA SER A 70 36.64 -75.14 -35.12
C SER A 70 38.16 -75.34 -35.10
N SER A 71 38.89 -74.75 -34.14
CA SER A 71 40.36 -74.85 -34.05
C SER A 71 40.87 -76.13 -33.37
N GLY A 72 39.98 -76.89 -32.70
CA GLY A 72 40.35 -78.08 -31.92
C GLY A 72 41.11 -77.75 -30.63
N LYS A 73 40.98 -78.58 -29.60
CA LYS A 73 41.55 -78.34 -28.25
C LYS A 73 43.09 -78.16 -28.23
N GLU A 74 43.83 -78.68 -29.21
CA GLU A 74 45.28 -78.52 -29.32
C GLU A 74 45.72 -77.32 -30.18
N GLY A 75 44.81 -76.72 -30.97
CA GLY A 75 45.08 -75.58 -31.84
C GLY A 75 44.50 -74.24 -31.34
N ALA A 76 43.61 -74.26 -30.34
CA ALA A 76 43.08 -73.06 -29.73
C ALA A 76 44.17 -72.34 -28.92
N LEU A 77 44.63 -71.19 -29.42
CA LEU A 77 45.61 -70.32 -28.75
C LEU A 77 45.09 -69.90 -27.36
N ASP A 78 45.93 -69.96 -26.30
CA ASP A 78 45.60 -69.53 -24.93
C ASP A 78 44.93 -68.14 -24.85
N GLY A 79 45.23 -67.27 -25.82
CA GLY A 79 44.61 -65.95 -25.95
C GLY A 79 43.10 -65.97 -26.23
N THR A 80 42.58 -66.92 -27.03
CA THR A 80 41.15 -66.98 -27.38
C THR A 80 40.30 -67.51 -26.22
N LEU A 81 40.81 -68.50 -25.47
CA LEU A 81 40.20 -68.99 -24.23
C LEU A 81 40.15 -67.89 -23.15
N SER A 82 41.22 -67.11 -23.02
CA SER A 82 41.29 -65.97 -22.11
C SER A 82 40.32 -64.85 -22.52
N ALA A 83 40.21 -64.56 -23.82
CA ALA A 83 39.23 -63.60 -24.33
C ALA A 83 37.80 -64.07 -24.06
N HIS A 84 37.47 -65.34 -24.37
CA HIS A 84 36.13 -65.89 -24.15
C HIS A 84 35.73 -65.83 -22.67
N SER A 85 36.60 -66.25 -21.76
CA SER A 85 36.33 -66.17 -20.31
C SER A 85 36.15 -64.73 -19.82
N SER A 86 36.92 -63.77 -20.35
CA SER A 86 36.76 -62.35 -20.01
C SER A 86 35.38 -61.80 -20.43
N VAL A 87 34.89 -62.17 -21.61
CA VAL A 87 33.57 -61.76 -22.12
C VAL A 87 32.46 -62.39 -21.30
N VAL A 88 32.57 -63.69 -20.96
CA VAL A 88 31.60 -64.38 -20.10
C VAL A 88 31.51 -63.73 -18.72
N ASN A 89 32.64 -63.39 -18.10
CA ASN A 89 32.67 -62.72 -16.81
C ASN A 89 31.98 -61.34 -16.87
N ARG A 90 32.21 -60.57 -17.94
CA ARG A 90 31.56 -59.27 -18.11
C ARG A 90 30.06 -59.37 -18.37
N ILE A 91 29.61 -60.40 -19.10
CA ILE A 91 28.18 -60.69 -19.25
C ILE A 91 27.55 -61.04 -17.89
N ALA A 92 28.23 -61.83 -17.07
CA ALA A 92 27.75 -62.17 -15.73
C ALA A 92 27.63 -60.93 -14.82
N GLU A 93 28.60 -60.01 -14.87
CA GLU A 93 28.57 -58.73 -14.16
C GLU A 93 27.39 -57.86 -14.58
N ILE A 94 27.15 -57.74 -15.90
CA ILE A 94 25.99 -57.00 -16.43
C ILE A 94 24.67 -57.65 -16.00
N ASN A 95 24.58 -58.98 -16.03
CA ASN A 95 23.38 -59.68 -15.57
C ASN A 95 23.13 -59.48 -14.06
N GLY A 96 24.19 -59.44 -13.24
CA GLY A 96 24.09 -59.07 -11.83
C GLY A 96 23.53 -57.66 -11.67
N SER A 97 24.09 -56.69 -12.39
CA SER A 97 23.64 -55.29 -12.35
C SER A 97 22.17 -55.13 -12.78
N ILE A 98 21.71 -55.88 -13.79
CA ILE A 98 20.30 -55.88 -14.23
C ILE A 98 19.39 -56.46 -13.13
N SER A 99 19.80 -57.58 -12.52
CA SER A 99 19.03 -58.21 -11.44
C SER A 99 18.91 -57.29 -10.23
N ASP A 100 20.01 -56.64 -9.84
CA ASP A 100 20.04 -55.70 -8.72
C ASP A 100 19.12 -54.50 -8.97
N LEU A 101 19.18 -53.90 -10.18
CA LEU A 101 18.30 -52.80 -10.56
C LEU A 101 16.82 -53.19 -10.57
N ARG A 102 16.49 -54.42 -10.98
CA ARG A 102 15.10 -54.91 -10.98
C ARG A 102 14.59 -55.25 -9.58
N ALA A 103 15.49 -55.55 -8.64
CA ALA A 103 15.18 -55.81 -7.24
C ALA A 103 15.09 -54.53 -6.40
N GLU A 104 15.50 -53.38 -6.94
CA GLU A 104 15.44 -52.10 -6.25
C GLU A 104 14.00 -51.68 -5.95
N ASP A 105 13.74 -51.26 -4.71
CA ASP A 105 12.42 -50.82 -4.28
C ASP A 105 12.07 -49.45 -4.88
N THR A 106 11.14 -49.45 -5.84
CA THR A 106 10.65 -48.24 -6.51
C THR A 106 9.47 -47.57 -5.79
N THR A 107 9.14 -47.97 -4.54
CA THR A 107 7.99 -47.42 -3.81
C THR A 107 8.14 -45.90 -3.59
N PRO A 108 7.20 -45.07 -4.06
CA PRO A 108 7.31 -43.60 -4.02
C PRO A 108 7.18 -42.99 -2.61
N GLY A 109 6.74 -43.80 -1.64
CA GLY A 109 6.34 -43.39 -0.29
C GLY A 109 4.83 -43.47 -0.09
N ARG A 110 4.33 -42.96 1.04
CA ARG A 110 2.89 -42.95 1.35
C ARG A 110 2.47 -41.68 2.06
N VAL A 111 1.20 -41.30 1.92
CA VAL A 111 0.61 -40.19 2.68
C VAL A 111 0.36 -40.66 4.12
N VAL A 112 0.97 -39.97 5.09
CA VAL A 112 0.81 -40.27 6.53
C VAL A 112 -0.38 -39.51 7.13
N THR A 113 -0.65 -38.30 6.64
CA THR A 113 -1.74 -37.45 7.14
C THR A 113 -2.31 -36.66 5.98
N GLU A 114 -3.62 -36.82 5.74
CA GLU A 114 -4.33 -36.02 4.75
C GLU A 114 -4.59 -34.61 5.27
N ALA A 115 -4.57 -33.65 4.36
CA ALA A 115 -4.98 -32.28 4.64
C ALA A 115 -6.49 -32.22 4.86
N THR A 116 -6.89 -31.71 6.02
CA THR A 116 -8.28 -31.41 6.35
C THR A 116 -8.57 -29.91 6.20
N PRO A 117 -9.81 -29.51 5.86
CA PRO A 117 -10.18 -28.10 5.80
C PRO A 117 -9.90 -27.37 7.12
N PRO A 118 -9.14 -26.26 7.13
CA PRO A 118 -8.86 -25.54 8.35
C PRO A 118 -10.12 -24.86 8.91
N GLY A 119 -10.27 -24.87 10.24
CA GLY A 119 -11.40 -24.22 10.92
C GLY A 119 -11.30 -22.69 11.00
N ALA A 120 -10.12 -22.12 10.79
CA ALA A 120 -9.88 -20.68 10.76
C ALA A 120 -8.88 -20.30 9.66
N PRO A 121 -8.95 -19.07 9.13
CA PRO A 121 -7.99 -18.58 8.14
C PRO A 121 -6.56 -18.61 8.67
N ALA A 122 -5.63 -19.07 7.84
CA ALA A 122 -4.20 -18.96 8.12
C ALA A 122 -3.73 -17.55 7.73
N GLY A 123 -3.68 -16.62 8.69
CA GLY A 123 -3.18 -15.26 8.48
C GLY A 123 -3.74 -14.24 9.46
N PRO A 124 -3.23 -13.00 9.44
CA PRO A 124 -3.80 -11.90 10.20
C PRO A 124 -5.26 -11.71 9.79
N GLY A 125 -6.18 -11.90 10.74
CA GLY A 125 -7.61 -11.89 10.46
C GLY A 125 -8.09 -10.57 9.88
N LEU A 126 -9.22 -10.62 9.14
CA LEU A 126 -9.86 -9.44 8.55
C LEU A 126 -9.98 -8.25 9.53
N PRO A 127 -10.37 -8.45 10.82
CA PRO A 127 -10.48 -7.34 11.76
C PRO A 127 -9.16 -6.63 12.03
N LEU A 128 -8.04 -7.37 12.08
CA LEU A 128 -6.72 -6.80 12.29
C LEU A 128 -6.27 -5.98 11.06
N MET A 129 -6.50 -6.50 9.86
CA MET A 129 -6.21 -5.81 8.60
C MET A 129 -7.01 -4.50 8.48
N VAL A 130 -8.31 -4.54 8.79
CA VAL A 130 -9.18 -3.36 8.79
C VAL A 130 -8.76 -2.36 9.86
N GLY A 131 -8.47 -2.84 11.08
CA GLY A 131 -8.01 -1.98 12.18
C GLY A 131 -6.70 -1.27 11.86
N LEU A 132 -5.73 -1.99 11.28
CA LEU A 132 -4.46 -1.43 10.85
C LEU A 132 -4.66 -0.40 9.72
N GLY A 133 -5.50 -0.72 8.73
CA GLY A 133 -5.84 0.20 7.65
C GLY A 133 -6.51 1.48 8.17
N ALA A 134 -7.43 1.36 9.13
CA ALA A 134 -8.10 2.51 9.75
C ALA A 134 -7.11 3.38 10.55
N ALA A 135 -6.22 2.77 11.34
CA ALA A 135 -5.21 3.49 12.11
C ALA A 135 -4.26 4.28 11.19
N VAL A 136 -3.77 3.65 10.12
CA VAL A 136 -2.92 4.31 9.11
C VAL A 136 -3.69 5.43 8.40
N GLY A 137 -4.94 5.19 8.01
CA GLY A 137 -5.78 6.19 7.36
C GLY A 137 -6.03 7.43 8.22
N ILE A 138 -6.31 7.25 9.52
CA ILE A 138 -6.45 8.36 10.47
C ILE A 138 -5.12 9.12 10.61
N GLY A 139 -4.01 8.40 10.76
CA GLY A 139 -2.68 9.00 10.85
C GLY A 139 -2.36 9.89 9.64
N LEU A 140 -2.60 9.38 8.43
CA LEU A 140 -2.41 10.15 7.19
C LEU A 140 -3.38 11.33 7.08
N GLY A 141 -4.64 11.16 7.48
CA GLY A 141 -5.63 12.25 7.49
C GLY A 141 -5.24 13.39 8.44
N LEU A 142 -4.77 13.06 9.64
CA LEU A 142 -4.28 14.03 10.62
C LEU A 142 -3.01 14.72 10.11
N LEU A 143 -2.08 13.97 9.51
CA LEU A 143 -0.88 14.53 8.93
C LEU A 143 -1.22 15.52 7.79
N ALA A 144 -2.13 15.15 6.89
CA ALA A 144 -2.58 16.03 5.81
C ALA A 144 -3.27 17.29 6.35
N ALA A 145 -4.10 17.16 7.39
CA ALA A 145 -4.73 18.30 8.06
C ALA A 145 -3.70 19.23 8.72
N TRP A 146 -2.68 18.66 9.37
CA TRP A 146 -1.60 19.42 9.99
C TRP A 146 -0.73 20.13 8.94
N VAL A 147 -0.35 19.47 7.85
CA VAL A 147 0.37 20.10 6.73
C VAL A 147 -0.46 21.27 6.19
N ARG A 148 -1.75 21.05 5.93
CA ARG A 148 -2.66 22.13 5.49
C ARG A 148 -2.70 23.29 6.48
N LEU A 149 -2.66 23.02 7.78
CA LEU A 149 -2.66 24.05 8.83
C LEU A 149 -1.35 24.84 8.86
N VAL A 150 -0.20 24.17 8.75
CA VAL A 150 1.12 24.82 8.77
C VAL A 150 1.34 25.71 7.55
N PHE A 151 0.80 25.32 6.39
CA PHE A 151 0.86 26.11 5.16
C PHE A 151 -0.32 27.10 5.00
N ASP A 152 -1.17 27.29 6.02
CA ASP A 152 -2.25 28.28 5.98
C ASP A 152 -1.70 29.67 6.36
N PRO A 153 -1.64 30.65 5.42
CA PRO A 153 -1.14 32.00 5.71
C PRO A 153 -2.18 32.87 6.46
N ALA A 154 -3.30 32.30 6.90
CA ALA A 154 -4.35 33.03 7.58
C ALA A 154 -3.92 33.55 8.97
N VAL A 155 -3.95 34.87 9.12
CA VAL A 155 -3.82 35.57 10.40
C VAL A 155 -5.09 35.31 11.24
N ARG A 156 -4.93 34.73 12.44
CA ARG A 156 -6.07 34.32 13.30
C ARG A 156 -6.15 35.11 14.60
N THR A 157 -5.06 35.72 15.03
CA THR A 157 -5.00 36.47 16.28
C THR A 157 -4.53 37.91 16.06
N PRO A 158 -4.89 38.85 16.97
CA PRO A 158 -4.33 40.21 16.94
C PRO A 158 -2.80 40.20 17.04
N GLY A 159 -2.21 39.26 17.79
CA GLY A 159 -0.76 39.11 17.90
C GLY A 159 -0.09 38.75 16.56
N ASP A 160 -0.75 37.93 15.74
CA ASP A 160 -0.25 37.63 14.38
C ASP A 160 -0.21 38.88 13.50
N VAL A 161 -1.18 39.79 13.62
CA VAL A 161 -1.21 41.07 12.90
C VAL A 161 -0.04 41.96 13.34
N VAL A 162 0.15 42.12 14.65
CA VAL A 162 1.23 42.97 15.20
C VAL A 162 2.59 42.45 14.76
N ARG A 163 2.80 41.13 14.81
CA ARG A 163 4.05 40.49 14.38
C ARG A 163 4.30 40.60 12.87
N ALA A 164 3.25 40.51 12.05
CA ALA A 164 3.38 40.57 10.60
C ALA A 164 3.58 42.02 10.09
N LEU A 165 2.84 42.98 10.64
CA LEU A 165 2.81 44.37 10.16
C LEU A 165 3.69 45.31 10.98
N HIS A 166 4.22 44.87 12.13
CA HIS A 166 4.94 45.70 13.09
C HIS A 166 4.14 46.96 13.49
N ALA A 167 2.81 46.83 13.56
CA ALA A 167 1.88 47.92 13.78
C ALA A 167 0.82 47.53 14.83
N PRO A 168 0.33 48.48 15.64
CA PRO A 168 -0.69 48.20 16.65
C PRO A 168 -2.05 47.89 16.02
N VAL A 169 -2.80 47.01 16.67
CA VAL A 169 -4.19 46.71 16.28
C VAL A 169 -5.12 47.78 16.86
N LEU A 170 -5.77 48.56 16.00
CA LEU A 170 -6.67 49.65 16.41
C LEU A 170 -7.97 49.14 17.05
N GLY A 171 -8.48 48.00 16.56
CA GLY A 171 -9.66 47.33 17.08
C GLY A 171 -9.95 46.01 16.37
N THR A 172 -10.81 45.19 16.97
CA THR A 172 -11.23 43.90 16.40
C THR A 172 -12.72 43.95 16.09
N LEU A 173 -13.06 43.93 14.81
CA LEU A 173 -14.45 43.98 14.37
C LEU A 173 -15.07 42.58 14.42
N PRO A 174 -16.18 42.36 15.15
CA PRO A 174 -16.87 41.09 15.14
C PRO A 174 -17.38 40.81 13.73
N ARG A 175 -17.20 39.57 13.26
CA ARG A 175 -17.69 39.16 11.96
C ARG A 175 -19.21 39.35 11.95
N ARG A 176 -19.73 40.15 11.00
CA ARG A 176 -21.18 40.35 10.81
C ARG A 176 -21.79 38.96 10.71
N GLY A 177 -22.58 38.58 11.71
CA GLY A 177 -22.99 37.19 11.91
C GLY A 177 -23.61 36.63 10.64
N ARG A 178 -22.89 35.71 9.99
CA ARG A 178 -23.52 34.82 9.00
C ARG A 178 -24.35 33.89 9.86
N GLY A 179 -25.67 34.09 9.92
CA GLY A 179 -26.60 33.22 10.63
C GLY A 179 -26.32 31.77 10.24
N GLY A 180 -25.64 31.07 11.14
CA GLY A 180 -24.96 29.80 10.84
C GLY A 180 -24.66 29.07 12.13
N GLY A 181 -25.62 29.11 13.07
CA GLY A 181 -25.64 28.17 14.18
C GLY A 181 -25.90 26.79 13.62
N HIS A 182 -24.87 25.95 13.57
CA HIS A 182 -25.03 24.51 13.52
C HIS A 182 -25.42 24.04 14.92
N GLY A 183 -26.69 24.25 15.29
CA GLY A 183 -27.35 23.60 16.41
C GLY A 183 -28.50 22.77 15.83
N PRO A 184 -28.62 21.47 16.16
CA PRO A 184 -29.72 20.67 15.67
C PRO A 184 -30.99 21.12 16.39
N GLY A 185 -31.86 21.80 15.66
CA GLY A 185 -33.19 22.18 16.13
C GLY A 185 -33.32 23.65 16.47
N LYS A 186 -33.68 24.46 15.47
CA LYS A 186 -34.83 25.37 15.54
C LYS A 186 -35.12 25.97 14.16
N GLN A 187 -36.19 25.43 13.58
CA GLN A 187 -37.19 26.06 12.72
C GLN A 187 -36.74 27.08 11.67
N LYS A 188 -36.86 26.62 10.42
CA LYS A 188 -37.10 27.45 9.23
C LYS A 188 -38.29 28.39 9.52
N GLY A 189 -38.05 29.69 9.46
CA GLY A 189 -39.08 30.71 9.59
C GLY A 189 -38.60 32.04 9.00
N ALA A 190 -39.08 32.33 7.79
CA ALA A 190 -39.18 33.64 7.14
C ALA A 190 -38.26 34.79 7.63
N ALA A 191 -37.28 35.17 6.82
CA ALA A 191 -36.76 36.54 6.80
C ALA A 191 -36.32 36.97 5.39
N ARG A 192 -37.32 37.35 4.59
CA ARG A 192 -37.33 38.52 3.69
C ARG A 192 -36.08 38.80 2.84
N ARG A 193 -36.25 38.50 1.54
CA ARG A 193 -36.11 39.44 0.40
C ARG A 193 -35.91 40.90 0.85
N GLY A 194 -34.82 41.55 0.41
CA GLY A 194 -34.71 43.01 0.43
C GLY A 194 -34.19 43.68 1.71
N ARG A 195 -33.19 43.10 2.40
CA ARG A 195 -32.41 43.90 3.35
C ARG A 195 -31.43 44.75 2.55
N SER A 196 -31.73 46.04 2.44
CA SER A 196 -30.79 47.08 2.00
C SER A 196 -29.40 46.74 2.53
N ARG A 197 -28.37 46.71 1.67
CA ARG A 197 -26.97 46.56 2.09
C ARG A 197 -26.58 47.84 2.83
N SER A 198 -27.17 48.07 3.99
CA SER A 198 -26.77 49.17 4.87
C SER A 198 -25.32 48.91 5.25
N LEU A 199 -24.43 49.74 4.69
CA LEU A 199 -23.01 49.73 5.02
C LEU A 199 -22.84 50.08 6.50
N LEU A 200 -23.78 50.82 7.08
CA LEU A 200 -23.83 51.13 8.51
C LEU A 200 -23.99 49.85 9.34
N ALA A 201 -23.19 49.79 10.40
CA ALA A 201 -23.19 48.76 11.41
C ALA A 201 -24.19 49.13 12.50
N ASP A 202 -24.80 48.11 13.09
CA ASP A 202 -25.74 48.26 14.20
C ASP A 202 -25.24 47.46 15.43
N GLY A 203 -25.75 47.82 16.60
CA GLY A 203 -25.49 47.12 17.85
C GLY A 203 -24.01 47.01 18.18
N ARG A 204 -23.54 45.79 18.50
CA ARG A 204 -22.15 45.54 18.91
C ARG A 204 -21.12 45.99 17.88
N LEU A 205 -21.39 45.81 16.59
CA LEU A 205 -20.43 46.19 15.55
C LEU A 205 -20.27 47.72 15.45
N ALA A 206 -21.37 48.48 15.62
CA ALA A 206 -21.33 49.94 15.66
C ALA A 206 -20.46 50.44 16.83
N GLU A 207 -20.60 49.81 18.00
CA GLU A 207 -19.85 50.19 19.18
C GLU A 207 -18.34 49.97 19.04
N GLU A 208 -17.93 48.90 18.36
CA GLU A 208 -16.52 48.67 18.04
C GLU A 208 -15.98 49.74 17.08
N TYR A 209 -16.79 50.19 16.11
CA TYR A 209 -16.39 51.32 15.25
C TYR A 209 -16.30 52.64 16.02
N ARG A 210 -17.20 52.91 16.96
CA ARG A 210 -17.10 54.07 17.87
C ARG A 210 -15.85 54.01 18.73
N SER A 211 -15.52 52.84 19.28
CA SER A 211 -14.31 52.62 20.06
C SER A 211 -13.05 52.89 19.23
N VAL A 212 -13.01 52.41 17.98
CA VAL A 212 -11.91 52.71 17.04
C VAL A 212 -11.85 54.20 16.69
N ALA A 213 -12.99 54.83 16.39
CA ALA A 213 -13.06 56.26 16.06
C ALA A 213 -12.61 57.12 17.23
N PHE A 214 -13.03 56.79 18.46
CA PHE A 214 -12.61 57.47 19.68
C PHE A 214 -11.10 57.37 19.87
N ARG A 215 -10.52 56.16 19.83
CA ARG A 215 -9.07 55.98 19.97
C ARG A 215 -8.29 56.75 18.91
N LEU A 216 -8.79 56.77 17.68
CA LEU A 216 -8.14 57.48 16.57
C LEU A 216 -8.28 59.00 16.73
N ALA A 217 -9.43 59.51 17.18
CA ALA A 217 -9.67 60.94 17.42
C ALA A 217 -8.71 61.54 18.45
N TYR A 218 -8.29 60.75 19.44
CA TYR A 218 -7.38 61.15 20.52
C TYR A 218 -5.93 60.70 20.30
N ASP A 219 -5.62 60.11 19.15
CA ASP A 219 -4.23 59.83 18.76
C ASP A 219 -3.53 61.11 18.24
N GLU A 220 -2.34 61.41 18.77
CA GLU A 220 -1.60 62.64 18.43
C GLU A 220 -1.21 62.70 16.94
N THR A 221 -0.88 61.55 16.33
CA THR A 221 -0.48 61.49 14.93
C THR A 221 -1.68 61.79 14.02
N PHE A 222 -2.84 61.22 14.37
CA PHE A 222 -4.08 61.51 13.67
C PHE A 222 -4.53 62.97 13.88
N ALA A 223 -4.47 63.49 15.10
CA ALA A 223 -4.85 64.88 15.42
C ALA A 223 -4.10 65.91 14.56
N ARG A 224 -2.83 65.63 14.23
CA ARG A 224 -1.99 66.46 13.35
C ARG A 224 -2.34 66.31 11.86
N ARG A 225 -2.63 65.10 11.38
CA ARG A 225 -2.81 64.82 9.94
C ARG A 225 -4.24 64.93 9.45
N ARG A 226 -5.22 64.65 10.33
CA ARG A 226 -6.68 64.63 10.11
C ARG A 226 -7.11 63.87 8.85
N ARG A 227 -6.35 62.82 8.49
CA ARG A 227 -6.53 62.03 7.27
C ARG A 227 -6.24 60.57 7.58
N VAL A 228 -7.12 59.68 7.16
CA VAL A 228 -6.99 58.22 7.27
C VAL A 228 -7.30 57.61 5.92
N LEU A 229 -6.42 56.71 5.48
CA LEU A 229 -6.62 55.87 4.31
C LEU A 229 -6.91 54.46 4.79
N VAL A 230 -8.04 53.89 4.37
CA VAL A 230 -8.44 52.51 4.69
C VAL A 230 -8.16 51.63 3.47
N VAL A 231 -7.33 50.60 3.65
CA VAL A 231 -6.91 49.71 2.57
C VAL A 231 -7.21 48.26 2.94
N PRO A 232 -7.82 47.45 2.05
CA PRO A 232 -8.02 46.04 2.31
C PRO A 232 -6.68 45.29 2.13
N PRO A 233 -6.36 44.30 3.00
CA PRO A 233 -5.10 43.57 2.90
C PRO A 233 -5.01 42.70 1.64
N ARG A 234 -6.14 42.12 1.20
CA ARG A 234 -6.31 41.35 -0.04
C ARG A 234 -7.80 41.33 -0.44
N GLY A 235 -8.10 41.20 -1.73
CA GLY A 235 -9.46 41.00 -2.24
C GLY A 235 -10.19 42.30 -2.61
N GLY A 236 -11.52 42.24 -2.64
CA GLY A 236 -12.38 43.37 -3.02
C GLY A 236 -12.53 44.43 -1.93
N ILE A 237 -13.04 45.61 -2.33
CA ILE A 237 -13.13 46.80 -1.47
C ILE A 237 -14.14 46.67 -0.33
N ASP A 238 -15.08 45.72 -0.37
CA ASP A 238 -16.23 45.61 0.55
C ASP A 238 -15.89 45.82 2.04
N THR A 239 -14.79 45.23 2.53
CA THR A 239 -14.40 45.36 3.95
C THR A 239 -13.86 46.75 4.26
N ALA A 240 -13.05 47.31 3.36
CA ALA A 240 -12.52 48.67 3.49
C ALA A 240 -13.63 49.71 3.33
N LEU A 241 -14.53 49.53 2.37
CA LEU A 241 -15.72 50.37 2.17
C LEU A 241 -16.60 50.40 3.42
N ALA A 242 -16.97 49.23 3.95
CA ALA A 242 -17.77 49.15 5.17
C ALA A 242 -17.05 49.79 6.36
N ALA A 243 -15.74 49.57 6.51
CA ALA A 243 -14.96 50.20 7.58
C ALA A 243 -14.92 51.74 7.42
N SER A 244 -14.68 52.25 6.22
CA SER A 244 -14.62 53.68 5.93
C SER A 244 -15.96 54.38 6.20
N VAL A 245 -17.08 53.80 5.77
CA VAL A 245 -18.42 54.36 6.00
C VAL A 245 -18.75 54.40 7.49
N ASN A 246 -18.53 53.30 8.22
CA ASN A 246 -18.82 53.25 9.65
C ASN A 246 -17.90 54.13 10.50
N LEU A 247 -16.62 54.21 10.14
CA LEU A 247 -15.67 55.08 10.81
C LEU A 247 -16.05 56.55 10.58
N SER A 248 -16.46 56.91 9.35
CA SER A 248 -16.93 58.25 9.03
C SER A 248 -18.21 58.61 9.78
N ALA A 249 -19.18 57.70 9.83
CA ALA A 249 -20.40 57.86 10.63
C ALA A 249 -20.07 58.04 12.12
N SER A 250 -19.15 57.24 12.67
CA SER A 250 -18.73 57.35 14.08
C SER A 250 -18.06 58.70 14.37
N PHE A 251 -17.21 59.21 13.47
CA PHE A 251 -16.63 60.54 13.61
C PHE A 251 -17.68 61.65 13.52
N ALA A 252 -18.67 61.51 12.64
CA ALA A 252 -19.78 62.45 12.52
C ALA A 252 -20.66 62.44 13.79
N GLU A 253 -20.96 61.27 14.36
CA GLU A 253 -21.66 61.12 15.65
C GLU A 253 -20.89 61.80 16.79
N MET A 254 -19.56 61.82 16.74
CA MET A 254 -18.70 62.56 17.69
C MET A 254 -18.66 64.08 17.44
N GLY A 255 -19.45 64.60 16.50
CA GLY A 255 -19.53 66.02 16.16
C GLY A 255 -18.35 66.54 15.32
N LYS A 256 -17.63 65.66 14.61
CA LYS A 256 -16.56 66.06 13.68
C LYS A 256 -17.12 66.30 12.29
N GLU A 257 -16.56 67.27 11.56
CA GLU A 257 -16.77 67.41 10.13
C GLU A 257 -15.93 66.36 9.38
N VAL A 258 -16.59 65.52 8.59
CA VAL A 258 -15.95 64.37 7.93
C VAL A 258 -16.23 64.40 6.44
N LEU A 259 -15.17 64.29 5.64
CA LEU A 259 -15.25 64.09 4.20
C LEU A 259 -14.79 62.66 3.88
N LEU A 260 -15.70 61.85 3.33
CA LEU A 260 -15.39 60.51 2.85
C LEU A 260 -15.12 60.56 1.34
N LEU A 261 -13.94 60.07 0.93
CA LEU A 261 -13.51 60.03 -0.46
C LEU A 261 -13.26 58.59 -0.88
N GLU A 262 -13.90 58.14 -1.96
CA GLU A 262 -13.57 56.86 -2.60
C GLU A 262 -12.35 57.05 -3.51
N ALA A 263 -11.24 56.41 -3.15
CA ALA A 263 -9.99 56.46 -3.92
C ALA A 263 -9.79 55.21 -4.82
N ASP A 264 -10.76 54.29 -4.87
CA ASP A 264 -10.73 53.15 -5.77
C ASP A 264 -11.43 53.48 -7.09
N LEU A 265 -10.62 53.79 -8.11
CA LEU A 265 -11.10 54.12 -9.44
C LEU A 265 -11.41 52.88 -10.29
N ARG A 266 -11.11 51.65 -9.80
CA ARG A 266 -11.30 50.42 -10.57
C ARG A 266 -12.74 49.94 -10.52
N THR A 267 -13.36 50.00 -9.34
CA THR A 267 -14.74 49.56 -9.09
C THR A 267 -15.43 50.52 -8.11
N PRO A 268 -15.74 51.75 -8.54
CA PRO A 268 -16.37 52.73 -7.65
C PRO A 268 -17.77 52.27 -7.22
N SER A 269 -18.12 52.52 -5.96
CA SER A 269 -19.28 51.91 -5.29
C SER A 269 -19.93 52.78 -4.20
N LEU A 270 -19.35 53.95 -3.90
CA LEU A 270 -19.74 54.86 -2.83
C LEU A 270 -20.78 55.89 -3.29
#